data_AF-A0A2V7XX48-F1
#
_entry.id   AF-A0A2V7XX48-F1
#
_cell.length_a   1.000
_cell.length_b   1.000
_cell.length_c   1.000
_cell.angle_alpha   90.00
_cell.angle_beta   90.00
_cell.angle_gamma   90.00
#
_symmetry.space_group_name_H-M   'P 1'
#
loop_
_entity.id
_entity.type
_entity.pdbx_description
1 polymer ?
#
loop_
_entity_poly.entity_id
_entity_poly.type
_entity_poly.pdbx_seq_one_letter_code
_entity_poly.pdbx_strand_id
1 'polypeptide(L)'
;RREAALAAILWVGAGTGAYETLRGLGFVPGLWARPGAALLWIATVALVLLAVRSGRRGAPVAAGIFLAGAWMLPGWRDPRPPLADALLALTLDQHVWLLAGLAGLRRHSRGRALVGGGAALVLVRALGGPGDAWAGVAFYRLGLILAAATWLGGLAAADLVPPRLARWCERWRLRPERLPAALAIALCLAGGFLAWWDPVRTDALARASLEPFPDALQGAMAWIRANTDRGGAVLADRDYAGAVAVLGGRRALRAPGLVETGDDERRLRLERAVMAGHPPPALLQRYSLRYVFLAPGEFREYGIEEPADLERRGGVRLLYANAKGMHVYELLADGRSESFK
;
A
#
# COMPACT_ATOMS: atom_id res chain seq x y z
N ARG A 1 27.32 19.04 8.99
CA ARG A 1 26.01 19.72 9.14
C ARG A 1 25.36 20.02 7.79
N ARG A 2 26.05 20.67 6.83
CA ARG A 2 25.49 20.99 5.48
C ARG A 2 25.14 19.73 4.65
N GLU A 3 26.00 18.73 4.62
CA GLU A 3 25.76 17.46 3.91
C GLU A 3 24.53 16.72 4.44
N ALA A 4 24.27 16.80 5.75
CA ALA A 4 23.11 16.15 6.37
C ALA A 4 21.79 16.81 5.98
N ALA A 5 21.76 18.15 5.89
CA ALA A 5 20.58 18.88 5.42
C ALA A 5 20.30 18.60 3.94
N LEU A 6 21.35 18.57 3.10
CA LEU A 6 21.22 18.19 1.70
C LEU A 6 20.72 16.74 1.57
N ALA A 7 21.34 15.79 2.28
CA ALA A 7 20.91 14.39 2.27
C ALA A 7 19.45 14.23 2.72
N ALA A 8 18.98 14.99 3.71
CA ALA A 8 17.58 14.97 4.14
C ALA A 8 16.62 15.46 3.05
N ILE A 9 16.95 16.57 2.37
CA ILE A 9 16.13 17.10 1.26
C ILE A 9 16.09 16.11 0.09
N LEU A 10 17.25 15.53 -0.25
CA LEU A 10 17.34 14.52 -1.32
C LEU A 10 16.60 13.23 -0.97
N TRP A 11 16.63 12.83 0.30
CA TRP A 11 15.84 11.70 0.80
C TRP A 11 14.34 11.97 0.71
N VAL A 12 13.86 13.17 1.02
CA VAL A 12 12.43 13.49 0.89
C VAL A 12 12.00 13.56 -0.58
N GLY A 13 12.82 14.15 -1.46
CA GLY A 13 12.50 14.28 -2.89
C GLY A 13 12.56 12.97 -3.68
N ALA A 14 13.39 12.01 -3.25
CA ALA A 14 13.61 10.75 -3.96
C ALA A 14 13.42 9.50 -3.10
N GLY A 15 12.81 9.63 -1.92
CA GLY A 15 12.74 8.58 -0.91
C GLY A 15 11.83 7.42 -1.26
N THR A 16 10.86 7.64 -2.14
CA THR A 16 9.88 6.63 -2.56
C THR A 16 9.57 6.81 -4.03
N GLY A 17 9.79 5.79 -4.86
CA GLY A 17 9.29 5.72 -6.24
C GLY A 17 7.93 5.01 -6.34
N ALA A 18 7.17 5.23 -7.42
CA ALA A 18 5.89 4.54 -7.67
C ALA A 18 6.02 3.01 -7.56
N TYR A 19 7.11 2.48 -8.11
CA TYR A 19 7.38 1.06 -8.14
C TYR A 19 7.70 0.47 -6.76
N GLU A 20 8.29 1.27 -5.88
CA GLU A 20 8.56 0.86 -4.50
C GLU A 20 7.30 0.88 -3.65
N THR A 21 6.40 1.84 -3.89
CA THR A 21 5.07 1.85 -3.27
C THR A 21 4.30 0.57 -3.63
N LEU A 22 4.26 0.21 -4.92
CA LEU A 22 3.59 -1.01 -5.41
C LEU A 22 4.21 -2.31 -4.85
N ARG A 23 5.53 -2.32 -4.61
CA ARG A 23 6.25 -3.46 -4.04
C ARG A 23 6.20 -3.53 -2.51
N GLY A 24 5.54 -2.57 -1.83
CA GLY A 24 5.55 -2.45 -0.37
C GLY A 24 6.93 -2.10 0.21
N LEU A 25 7.82 -1.55 -0.62
CA LEU A 25 9.19 -1.14 -0.28
C LEU A 25 9.32 0.36 0.00
N GLY A 26 8.24 1.14 -0.16
CA GLY A 26 8.25 2.61 -0.11
C GLY A 26 8.32 3.24 1.28
N PHE A 27 8.72 4.52 1.32
CA PHE A 27 8.84 5.38 2.50
C PHE A 27 7.82 6.53 2.44
N VAL A 28 6.52 6.21 2.34
CA VAL A 28 5.48 7.26 2.25
C VAL A 28 5.19 7.83 3.66
N PRO A 29 5.27 9.16 3.87
CA PRO A 29 4.84 9.79 5.12
C PRO A 29 3.35 9.52 5.38
N GLY A 30 3.01 9.00 6.57
CA GLY A 30 1.63 8.65 6.96
C GLY A 30 1.26 7.17 6.79
N LEU A 31 2.09 6.39 6.08
CA LEU A 31 1.90 4.96 5.79
C LEU A 31 3.20 4.20 6.05
N TRP A 32 3.76 4.30 7.26
CA TRP A 32 4.77 3.34 7.67
C TRP A 32 4.04 2.00 7.81
N ALA A 33 4.00 1.20 6.75
CA ALA A 33 3.43 -0.15 6.81
C ALA A 33 4.10 -1.01 7.90
N ARG A 34 5.29 -0.60 8.38
CA ARG A 34 6.12 -1.28 9.40
C ARG A 34 6.78 -0.30 10.37
N PRO A 35 6.06 0.32 11.32
CA PRO A 35 6.63 1.33 12.22
C PRO A 35 7.72 0.76 13.15
N GLY A 36 7.61 -0.50 13.58
CA GLY A 36 8.64 -1.15 14.39
C GLY A 36 9.96 -1.38 13.63
N ALA A 37 9.89 -1.91 12.40
CA ALA A 37 11.07 -2.13 11.56
C ALA A 37 11.78 -0.80 11.24
N ALA A 38 11.01 0.26 11.10
CA ALA A 38 11.51 1.60 10.89
C ALA A 38 12.30 2.20 12.05
N LEU A 39 11.77 2.10 13.28
CA LEU A 39 12.51 2.55 14.47
C LEU A 39 13.82 1.75 14.62
N LEU A 40 13.77 0.44 14.38
CA LEU A 40 14.96 -0.41 14.37
C LEU A 40 15.95 0.01 13.27
N TRP A 41 15.45 0.35 12.08
CA TRP A 41 16.29 0.84 10.98
C TRP A 41 16.99 2.14 11.34
N ILE A 42 16.28 3.14 11.88
CA ILE A 42 16.86 4.40 12.34
C ILE A 42 17.95 4.15 13.39
N ALA A 43 17.66 3.29 14.38
CA ALA A 43 18.64 2.93 15.41
C ALA A 43 19.89 2.25 14.81
N THR A 44 19.69 1.34 13.85
CA THR A 44 20.79 0.65 13.16
C THR A 44 21.63 1.61 12.35
N VAL A 45 21.01 2.54 11.61
CA VAL A 45 21.71 3.61 10.89
C VAL A 45 22.59 4.39 11.86
N ALA A 46 22.04 4.85 12.98
CA ALA A 46 22.80 5.61 13.97
C ALA A 46 24.02 4.83 14.49
N LEU A 47 23.85 3.55 14.83
CA LEU A 47 24.94 2.67 15.27
C LEU A 47 26.03 2.50 14.21
N VAL A 48 25.66 2.28 12.94
CA VAL A 48 26.63 2.16 11.84
C VAL A 48 27.40 3.47 11.63
N LEU A 49 26.71 4.62 11.67
CA LEU A 49 27.36 5.93 11.54
C LEU A 49 28.34 6.21 12.70
N LEU A 50 28.00 5.78 13.92
CA LEU A 50 28.86 5.88 15.10
C LEU A 50 30.05 4.92 15.03
N ALA A 51 29.84 3.65 14.65
CA ALA A 51 30.90 2.65 14.55
C ALA A 51 31.98 3.06 13.54
N VAL A 52 31.55 3.59 12.38
CA VAL A 52 32.47 4.06 11.33
C VAL A 52 33.17 5.37 11.70
N ARG A 53 32.67 6.12 12.69
CA ARG A 53 33.33 7.35 13.18
C ARG A 53 34.69 7.06 13.84
N SER A 54 34.93 5.83 14.29
CA SER A 54 36.19 5.41 14.92
C SER A 54 37.44 5.56 14.02
N GLY A 55 37.26 5.74 12.69
CA GLY A 55 38.36 6.00 11.76
C GLY A 55 39.27 4.80 11.47
N ARG A 56 39.00 3.63 12.07
CA ARG A 56 39.81 2.42 11.88
C ARG A 56 39.72 1.92 10.44
N ARG A 57 40.87 1.52 9.86
CA ARG A 57 40.92 0.81 8.58
C ARG A 57 40.13 -0.49 8.72
N GLY A 58 39.10 -0.67 7.91
CA GLY A 58 38.19 -1.83 7.96
C GLY A 58 36.87 -1.61 8.71
N ALA A 59 36.72 -0.54 9.50
CA ALA A 59 35.46 -0.19 10.17
C ALA A 59 34.22 -0.19 9.25
N PRO A 60 34.26 0.35 8.01
CA PRO A 60 33.08 0.33 7.16
C PRO A 60 32.68 -1.07 6.68
N VAL A 61 33.65 -1.96 6.46
CA VAL A 61 33.39 -3.34 6.05
C VAL A 61 32.77 -4.12 7.22
N ALA A 62 33.37 -4.01 8.41
CA ALA A 62 32.84 -4.64 9.62
C ALA A 62 31.43 -4.14 9.95
N ALA A 63 31.17 -2.83 9.83
CA ALA A 63 29.85 -2.27 10.06
C ALA A 63 28.82 -2.72 9.02
N GLY A 64 29.22 -2.89 7.75
CA GLY A 64 28.35 -3.44 6.70
C GLY A 64 27.99 -4.92 6.94
N ILE A 65 28.98 -5.73 7.35
CA ILE A 65 28.77 -7.14 7.73
C ILE A 65 27.84 -7.23 8.94
N PHE A 66 28.10 -6.43 9.98
CA PHE A 66 27.25 -6.37 11.17
C PHE A 66 25.81 -5.99 10.81
N LEU A 67 25.61 -4.97 9.98
CA LEU A 67 24.29 -4.56 9.51
C LEU A 67 23.57 -5.71 8.81
N ALA A 68 24.22 -6.36 7.84
CA ALA A 68 23.61 -7.47 7.10
C ALA A 68 23.27 -8.63 8.05
N GLY A 69 24.20 -9.03 8.92
CA GLY A 69 23.99 -10.11 9.88
C GLY A 69 22.90 -9.81 10.90
N ALA A 70 22.90 -8.61 11.50
CA ALA A 70 21.91 -8.20 12.49
C ALA A 70 20.48 -8.20 11.92
N TRP A 71 20.34 -7.85 10.65
CA TRP A 71 19.05 -7.86 9.96
C TRP A 71 18.64 -9.23 9.40
N MET A 72 19.54 -10.22 9.38
CA MET A 72 19.22 -11.62 9.09
C MET A 72 18.75 -12.40 10.32
N LEU A 73 19.16 -11.99 11.54
CA LEU A 73 18.79 -12.65 12.79
C LEU A 73 17.28 -12.78 13.03
N PRO A 74 16.43 -11.78 12.71
CA PRO A 74 14.99 -11.87 12.90
C PRO A 74 14.29 -12.90 11.99
N GLY A 75 15.04 -13.59 11.12
CA GLY A 75 14.51 -14.62 10.24
C GLY A 75 13.95 -14.05 8.93
N TRP A 76 12.95 -14.74 8.38
CA TRP A 76 12.42 -14.46 7.05
C TRP A 76 11.33 -13.40 7.13
N ARG A 77 11.44 -12.34 6.34
CA ARG A 77 10.40 -11.32 6.22
C ARG A 77 10.00 -11.12 4.76
N ASP A 78 8.71 -11.18 4.50
CA ASP A 78 8.17 -10.79 3.19
C ASP A 78 8.22 -9.28 3.01
N PRO A 79 8.21 -8.75 1.76
CA PRO A 79 8.21 -9.47 0.50
C PRO A 79 9.59 -10.04 0.13
N ARG A 80 9.61 -11.18 -0.58
CA ARG A 80 10.80 -11.69 -1.27
C ARG A 80 10.79 -11.16 -2.72
N PRO A 81 11.59 -10.14 -3.06
CA PRO A 81 11.64 -9.67 -4.44
C PRO A 81 12.29 -10.74 -5.33
N PRO A 82 11.80 -10.95 -6.56
CA PRO A 82 12.53 -11.66 -7.61
C PRO A 82 13.95 -11.11 -7.79
N LEU A 83 14.89 -11.93 -8.28
CA LEU A 83 16.27 -11.47 -8.47
C LEU A 83 16.37 -10.29 -9.45
N ALA A 84 15.62 -10.33 -10.55
CA ALA A 84 15.55 -9.22 -11.50
C ALA A 84 15.07 -7.93 -10.80
N ASP A 85 14.07 -8.04 -9.94
CA ASP A 85 13.51 -6.93 -9.17
C ASP A 85 14.49 -6.36 -8.16
N ALA A 86 15.25 -7.23 -7.49
CA ALA A 86 16.32 -6.84 -6.59
C ALA A 86 17.46 -6.11 -7.32
N LEU A 87 17.84 -6.57 -8.52
CA LEU A 87 18.85 -5.90 -9.34
C LEU A 87 18.37 -4.53 -9.83
N LEU A 88 17.10 -4.41 -10.24
CA LEU A 88 16.48 -3.13 -10.60
C LEU A 88 16.49 -2.17 -9.40
N ALA A 89 16.09 -2.66 -8.22
CA ALA A 89 16.10 -1.87 -6.98
C ALA A 89 17.49 -1.37 -6.61
N LEU A 90 18.54 -2.16 -6.86
CA LEU A 90 19.93 -1.78 -6.60
C LEU A 90 20.55 -0.92 -7.72
N THR A 91 19.93 -0.80 -8.88
CA THR A 91 20.49 -0.10 -10.04
C THR A 91 19.57 1.02 -10.54
N LEU A 92 18.66 0.70 -11.45
CA LEU A 92 17.83 1.67 -12.18
C LEU A 92 16.92 2.49 -11.27
N ASP A 93 16.43 1.90 -10.18
CA ASP A 93 15.54 2.58 -9.21
C ASP A 93 16.28 3.61 -8.33
N GLN A 94 17.61 3.71 -8.45
CA GLN A 94 18.39 4.75 -7.77
C GLN A 94 18.67 5.96 -8.67
N HIS A 95 18.26 5.93 -9.95
CA HIS A 95 18.35 7.04 -10.89
C HIS A 95 19.72 7.76 -10.86
N VAL A 96 19.70 9.10 -10.77
CA VAL A 96 20.89 9.95 -10.72
C VAL A 96 21.79 9.69 -9.51
N TRP A 97 21.27 9.05 -8.45
CA TRP A 97 22.02 8.76 -7.23
C TRP A 97 22.97 7.60 -7.35
N LEU A 98 22.72 6.66 -8.26
CA LEU A 98 23.67 5.59 -8.48
C LEU A 98 25.00 6.19 -8.94
N LEU A 99 24.97 7.05 -9.96
CA LEU A 99 26.19 7.67 -10.51
C LEU A 99 26.85 8.63 -9.51
N ALA A 100 26.09 9.57 -8.96
CA ALA A 100 26.62 10.56 -8.00
C ALA A 100 27.10 9.89 -6.70
N GLY A 101 26.35 8.89 -6.22
CA GLY A 101 26.68 8.10 -5.04
C GLY A 101 27.94 7.27 -5.25
N LEU A 102 28.05 6.52 -6.35
CA LEU A 102 29.26 5.75 -6.70
C LEU A 102 30.51 6.64 -6.79
N ALA A 103 30.39 7.84 -7.37
CA ALA A 103 31.48 8.81 -7.41
C ALA A 103 31.91 9.27 -6.00
N GLY A 104 30.94 9.48 -5.10
CA GLY A 104 31.18 9.87 -3.70
C GLY A 104 31.66 8.74 -2.78
N LEU A 105 31.33 7.49 -3.07
CA LEU A 105 31.62 6.35 -2.18
C LEU A 105 33.12 6.15 -1.94
N ARG A 106 33.97 6.51 -2.90
CA ARG A 106 35.43 6.47 -2.74
C ARG A 106 35.91 7.32 -1.55
N ARG A 107 35.20 8.40 -1.24
CA ARG A 107 35.55 9.36 -0.18
C ARG A 107 34.65 9.25 1.06
N HIS A 108 33.57 8.47 1.00
CA HIS A 108 32.58 8.40 2.07
C HIS A 108 32.50 6.99 2.71
N SER A 109 33.28 6.77 3.77
CA SER A 109 33.37 5.48 4.48
C SER A 109 32.02 4.99 5.03
N ARG A 110 31.22 5.90 5.59
CA ARG A 110 29.87 5.58 6.10
C ARG A 110 28.92 5.13 4.99
N GLY A 111 29.03 5.76 3.82
CA GLY A 111 28.25 5.39 2.64
C GLY A 111 28.58 3.97 2.19
N ARG A 112 29.86 3.60 2.17
CA ARG A 112 30.29 2.23 1.80
C ARG A 112 29.72 1.16 2.71
N ALA A 113 29.67 1.40 4.02
CA ALA A 113 29.09 0.46 4.98
C ALA A 113 27.59 0.22 4.71
N LEU A 114 26.84 1.30 4.53
CA LEU A 114 25.40 1.27 4.28
C LEU A 114 25.06 0.67 2.90
N VAL A 115 25.79 1.05 1.86
CA VAL A 115 25.64 0.53 0.50
C VAL A 115 25.99 -0.96 0.45
N GLY A 116 27.16 -1.36 0.96
CA GLY A 116 27.59 -2.76 0.94
C GLY A 116 26.66 -3.66 1.75
N GLY A 117 26.34 -3.26 2.99
CA GLY A 117 25.44 -4.02 3.86
C GLY A 117 24.02 -4.09 3.33
N GLY A 118 23.49 -2.96 2.83
CA GLY A 118 22.15 -2.89 2.23
C GLY A 118 22.03 -3.74 0.97
N ALA A 119 22.98 -3.65 0.03
CA ALA A 119 23.01 -4.45 -1.18
C ALA A 119 23.10 -5.96 -0.87
N ALA A 120 23.97 -6.34 0.08
CA ALA A 120 24.09 -7.72 0.53
C ALA A 120 22.75 -8.25 1.10
N LEU A 121 22.07 -7.45 1.92
CA LEU A 121 20.79 -7.83 2.52
C LEU A 121 19.69 -8.03 1.46
N VAL A 122 19.62 -7.14 0.45
CA VAL A 122 18.68 -7.27 -0.68
C VAL A 122 18.95 -8.53 -1.49
N LEU A 123 20.22 -8.79 -1.85
CA LEU A 123 20.59 -9.94 -2.65
C LEU A 123 20.37 -11.27 -1.91
N VAL A 124 20.77 -11.35 -0.64
CA VAL A 124 20.51 -12.55 0.17
C VAL A 124 19.02 -12.83 0.26
N ARG A 125 18.19 -11.80 0.46
CA ARG A 125 16.73 -11.99 0.50
C ARG A 125 16.18 -12.46 -0.85
N ALA A 126 16.62 -11.88 -1.97
CA ALA A 126 16.19 -12.29 -3.31
C ALA A 126 16.53 -13.77 -3.60
N LEU A 127 17.71 -14.22 -3.17
CA LEU A 127 18.16 -15.61 -3.26
C LEU A 127 17.42 -16.57 -2.30
N GLY A 128 16.49 -16.07 -1.48
CA GLY A 128 15.67 -16.87 -0.57
C GLY A 128 16.25 -17.01 0.83
N GLY A 129 17.31 -16.27 1.14
CA GLY A 129 17.86 -16.19 2.48
C GLY A 129 17.00 -15.39 3.46
N PRO A 130 17.40 -15.39 4.74
CA PRO A 130 16.78 -14.57 5.78
C PRO A 130 17.03 -13.08 5.56
N GLY A 131 16.23 -12.25 6.22
CA GLY A 131 16.39 -10.81 6.20
C GLY A 131 15.19 -10.05 5.67
N ASP A 132 15.39 -8.74 5.49
CA ASP A 132 14.34 -7.77 5.17
C ASP A 132 14.77 -6.94 3.96
N ALA A 133 14.16 -7.20 2.81
CA ALA A 133 14.49 -6.51 1.55
C ALA A 133 14.18 -5.01 1.65
N TRP A 134 13.14 -4.61 2.39
CA TRP A 134 12.81 -3.20 2.62
C TRP A 134 13.95 -2.48 3.34
N ALA A 135 14.46 -3.06 4.43
CA ALA A 135 15.56 -2.45 5.18
C ALA A 135 16.84 -2.40 4.33
N GLY A 136 17.10 -3.43 3.53
CA GLY A 136 18.25 -3.48 2.63
C GLY A 136 18.25 -2.35 1.60
N VAL A 137 17.12 -2.15 0.91
CA VAL A 137 16.95 -1.04 -0.05
C VAL A 137 17.10 0.32 0.65
N ALA A 138 16.56 0.45 1.85
CA ALA A 138 16.64 1.67 2.64
C ALA A 138 18.08 2.06 3.01
N PHE A 139 18.86 1.11 3.52
CA PHE A 139 20.28 1.32 3.83
C PHE A 139 21.07 1.63 2.57
N TYR A 140 20.84 0.88 1.49
CA TYR A 140 21.52 1.06 0.22
C TYR A 140 21.32 2.49 -0.31
N ARG A 141 20.06 2.93 -0.41
CA ARG A 141 19.71 4.27 -0.87
C ARG A 141 20.26 5.36 0.02
N LEU A 142 20.12 5.24 1.35
CA LEU A 142 20.64 6.24 2.28
C LEU A 142 22.16 6.38 2.13
N GLY A 143 22.86 5.25 1.97
CA GLY A 143 24.30 5.23 1.72
C GLY A 143 24.69 5.95 0.42
N LEU A 144 23.95 5.73 -0.67
CA LEU A 144 24.16 6.43 -1.94
C LEU A 144 23.88 7.93 -1.83
N ILE A 145 22.80 8.34 -1.17
CA ILE A 145 22.44 9.75 -0.99
C ILE A 145 23.48 10.48 -0.14
N LEU A 146 23.95 9.87 0.95
CA LEU A 146 25.01 10.45 1.78
C LEU A 146 26.31 10.61 0.98
N ALA A 147 26.69 9.60 0.19
CA ALA A 147 27.87 9.67 -0.66
C ALA A 147 27.74 10.74 -1.76
N ALA A 148 26.56 10.82 -2.40
CA ALA A 148 26.25 11.83 -3.41
C ALA A 148 26.30 13.24 -2.83
N ALA A 149 25.75 13.45 -1.63
CA ALA A 149 25.79 14.74 -0.95
C ALA A 149 27.22 15.21 -0.66
N THR A 150 28.10 14.31 -0.23
CA THR A 150 29.53 14.62 -0.04
C THR A 150 30.24 14.93 -1.36
N TRP A 151 29.92 14.19 -2.44
CA TRP A 151 30.50 14.46 -3.76
C TRP A 151 30.05 15.80 -4.33
N LEU A 152 28.75 16.10 -4.29
CA LEU A 152 28.18 17.39 -4.70
C LEU A 152 28.73 18.55 -3.87
N GLY A 153 28.90 18.35 -2.56
CA GLY A 153 29.55 19.33 -1.67
C GLY A 153 31.02 19.57 -2.03
N GLY A 154 31.72 18.55 -2.55
CA GLY A 154 33.09 18.68 -3.05
C GLY A 154 33.19 19.40 -4.39
N LEU A 155 32.20 19.25 -5.28
CA LEU A 155 32.14 19.99 -6.56
C LEU A 155 31.97 21.49 -6.35
N ALA A 156 31.22 21.88 -5.31
CA ALA A 156 31.04 23.27 -4.92
C ALA A 156 32.32 23.95 -4.38
N ALA A 157 33.28 23.15 -3.90
CA ALA A 157 34.55 23.64 -3.34
C ALA A 157 35.70 23.63 -4.35
N ALA A 158 35.49 23.06 -5.54
CA ALA A 158 36.43 23.15 -6.64
C ALA A 158 36.07 24.38 -7.49
N ASP A 159 37.07 25.12 -7.97
CA ASP A 159 36.95 26.32 -8.83
C ASP A 159 36.36 26.02 -10.24
N LEU A 160 35.40 25.09 -10.32
CA LEU A 160 34.76 24.60 -11.53
C LEU A 160 33.61 25.51 -12.01
N VAL A 161 33.38 26.67 -11.38
CA VAL A 161 32.32 27.60 -11.76
C VAL A 161 32.80 28.43 -12.97
N PRO A 162 32.21 28.26 -14.17
CA PRO A 162 32.62 29.04 -15.32
C PRO A 162 32.41 30.55 -15.07
N PRO A 163 33.26 31.45 -15.58
CA PRO A 163 33.15 32.90 -15.37
C PRO A 163 31.81 33.50 -15.85
N ARG A 164 31.15 32.84 -16.80
CA ARG A 164 29.80 33.22 -17.26
C ARG A 164 28.73 32.88 -16.23
N LEU A 165 28.86 31.72 -15.57
CA LEU A 165 27.93 31.26 -14.55
C LEU A 165 28.08 32.11 -13.28
N ALA A 166 29.32 32.46 -12.89
CA ALA A 166 29.59 33.34 -11.76
C ALA A 166 28.89 34.72 -11.92
N ARG A 167 29.07 35.37 -13.07
CA ARG A 167 28.42 36.66 -13.37
C ARG A 167 26.89 36.57 -13.40
N TRP A 168 26.34 35.46 -13.89
CA TRP A 168 24.91 35.22 -13.83
C TRP A 168 24.43 35.05 -12.38
N CYS A 169 25.17 34.30 -11.55
CA CYS A 169 24.84 34.15 -10.13
C CYS A 169 24.84 35.48 -9.39
N GLU A 170 25.86 36.32 -9.61
CA GLU A 170 25.94 37.66 -9.02
C GLU A 170 24.74 38.52 -9.40
N ARG A 171 24.34 38.52 -10.68
CA ARG A 171 23.16 39.25 -11.18
C ARG A 171 21.89 38.87 -10.43
N TRP A 172 21.74 37.59 -10.10
CA TRP A 172 20.56 37.05 -9.42
C TRP A 172 20.75 36.89 -7.90
N ARG A 173 21.85 37.41 -7.34
CA ARG A 173 22.23 37.28 -5.91
C ARG A 173 22.27 35.82 -5.42
N LEU A 174 22.62 34.91 -6.31
CA LEU A 174 22.77 33.48 -6.04
C LEU A 174 24.19 33.16 -5.59
N ARG A 175 24.31 32.09 -4.79
CA ARG A 175 25.58 31.57 -4.31
C ARG A 175 26.07 30.45 -5.24
N PRO A 176 27.09 30.67 -6.08
CA PRO A 176 27.54 29.68 -7.06
C PRO A 176 28.01 28.37 -6.41
N GLU A 177 28.54 28.44 -5.20
CA GLU A 177 28.93 27.28 -4.39
C GLU A 177 27.73 26.41 -3.95
N ARG A 178 26.49 26.88 -4.14
CA ARG A 178 25.26 26.12 -3.81
C ARG A 178 24.55 25.58 -5.04
N LEU A 179 24.97 25.97 -6.22
CA LEU A 179 24.28 25.69 -7.48
C LEU A 179 24.21 24.19 -7.81
N PRO A 180 25.28 23.38 -7.64
CA PRO A 180 25.21 21.93 -7.87
C PRO A 180 24.20 21.23 -6.95
N ALA A 181 24.18 21.61 -5.67
CA ALA A 181 23.23 21.07 -4.70
C ALA A 181 21.79 21.53 -4.99
N ALA A 182 21.59 22.80 -5.35
CA ALA A 182 20.29 23.35 -5.70
C ALA A 182 19.71 22.73 -6.99
N LEU A 183 20.54 22.52 -8.02
CA LEU A 183 20.15 21.82 -9.24
C LEU A 183 19.78 20.35 -8.96
N ALA A 184 20.57 19.66 -8.14
CA ALA A 184 20.27 18.29 -7.74
C ALA A 184 18.93 18.23 -6.99
N ILE A 185 18.67 19.14 -6.06
CA ILE A 185 17.38 19.24 -5.35
C ILE A 185 16.24 19.51 -6.35
N ALA A 186 16.40 20.48 -7.25
CA ALA A 186 15.37 20.85 -8.21
C ALA A 186 15.01 19.69 -9.16
N LEU A 187 16.00 18.97 -9.69
CA LEU A 187 15.78 17.79 -10.51
C LEU A 187 15.06 16.67 -9.75
N CYS A 188 15.41 16.48 -8.47
CA CYS A 188 14.82 15.42 -7.65
C CYS A 188 13.40 15.75 -7.21
N LEU A 189 13.10 17.02 -6.93
CA LEU A 189 11.73 17.45 -6.65
C LEU A 189 10.86 17.44 -7.90
N ALA A 190 11.39 17.82 -9.06
CA ALA A 190 10.65 17.80 -10.32
C ALA A 190 10.35 16.38 -10.83
N GLY A 191 11.27 15.42 -10.62
CA GLY A 191 11.10 14.02 -11.02
C GLY A 191 10.59 13.08 -9.92
N GLY A 192 10.48 13.56 -8.68
CA GLY A 192 10.14 12.75 -7.51
C GLY A 192 8.69 12.28 -7.55
N PHE A 193 8.46 10.99 -7.25
CA PHE A 193 7.13 10.37 -7.25
C PHE A 193 6.07 11.20 -6.54
N LEU A 194 6.37 11.73 -5.35
CA LEU A 194 5.41 12.54 -4.58
C LEU A 194 4.97 13.83 -5.30
N ALA A 195 5.77 14.34 -6.25
CA ALA A 195 5.44 15.53 -7.02
C ALA A 195 4.49 15.23 -8.20
N TRP A 196 4.45 13.97 -8.68
CA TRP A 196 3.59 13.55 -9.80
C TRP A 196 2.62 12.42 -9.44
N TRP A 197 2.60 11.95 -8.19
CA TRP A 197 1.73 10.88 -7.75
C TRP A 197 0.30 11.37 -7.70
N ASP A 198 -0.44 10.99 -8.72
CA ASP A 198 -1.88 11.09 -8.80
C ASP A 198 -2.44 9.65 -8.75
N PRO A 199 -2.91 9.16 -7.59
CA PRO A 199 -3.44 7.81 -7.46
C PRO A 199 -4.60 7.54 -8.42
N VAL A 200 -5.39 8.56 -8.79
CA VAL A 200 -6.51 8.41 -9.75
C VAL A 200 -6.01 8.10 -11.15
N ARG A 201 -4.86 8.67 -11.54
CA ARG A 201 -4.23 8.39 -12.83
C ARG A 201 -3.43 7.10 -12.84
N THR A 202 -2.82 6.76 -11.73
CA THR A 202 -1.80 5.69 -11.67
C THR A 202 -2.31 4.36 -11.12
N ASP A 203 -3.43 4.36 -10.40
CA ASP A 203 -4.06 3.17 -9.83
C ASP A 203 -5.51 3.02 -10.33
N ALA A 204 -5.76 1.91 -11.03
CA ALA A 204 -7.08 1.60 -11.58
C ALA A 204 -8.12 1.39 -10.48
N LEU A 205 -7.74 0.86 -9.32
CA LEU A 205 -8.62 0.67 -8.18
C LEU A 205 -8.97 2.02 -7.54
N ALA A 206 -7.98 2.89 -7.36
CA ALA A 206 -8.23 4.25 -6.87
C ALA A 206 -9.13 5.04 -7.82
N ARG A 207 -8.96 4.90 -9.14
CA ARG A 207 -9.86 5.48 -10.13
C ARG A 207 -11.28 4.92 -10.02
N ALA A 208 -11.42 3.60 -9.97
CA ALA A 208 -12.71 2.94 -9.83
C ALA A 208 -13.40 3.32 -8.52
N SER A 209 -12.65 3.57 -7.44
CA SER A 209 -13.19 4.02 -6.15
C SER A 209 -13.78 5.43 -6.16
N LEU A 210 -13.44 6.24 -7.18
CA LEU A 210 -14.03 7.56 -7.39
C LEU A 210 -15.26 7.50 -8.29
N GLU A 211 -15.49 6.39 -8.99
CA GLU A 211 -16.71 6.24 -9.77
C GLU A 211 -17.91 6.22 -8.82
N PRO A 212 -18.92 7.10 -9.03
CA PRO A 212 -20.09 7.10 -8.18
C PRO A 212 -20.81 5.77 -8.32
N PHE A 213 -21.36 5.27 -7.21
CA PHE A 213 -22.21 4.08 -7.26
C PHE A 213 -23.36 4.30 -8.24
N PRO A 214 -23.78 3.28 -9.01
CA PRO A 214 -24.91 3.41 -9.94
C PRO A 214 -26.17 3.92 -9.22
N ASP A 215 -26.91 4.85 -9.83
CA ASP A 215 -28.11 5.46 -9.23
C ASP A 215 -29.14 4.43 -8.75
N ALA A 216 -29.27 3.32 -9.49
CA ALA A 216 -30.14 2.21 -9.12
C ALA A 216 -29.72 1.55 -7.80
N LEU A 217 -28.41 1.39 -7.58
CA LEU A 217 -27.88 0.86 -6.33
C LEU A 217 -28.07 1.87 -5.20
N GLN A 218 -27.79 3.16 -5.45
CA GLN A 218 -28.04 4.21 -4.46
C GLN A 218 -29.52 4.25 -4.04
N GLY A 219 -30.43 4.16 -5.01
CA GLY A 219 -31.88 4.12 -4.76
C GLY A 219 -32.31 2.89 -3.95
N ALA A 220 -31.81 1.69 -4.30
CA ALA A 220 -32.08 0.47 -3.54
C ALA A 220 -31.54 0.55 -2.10
N MET A 221 -30.32 1.07 -1.92
CA MET A 221 -29.72 1.22 -0.59
C MET A 221 -30.41 2.30 0.25
N ALA A 222 -30.85 3.40 -0.36
CA ALA A 222 -31.67 4.41 0.30
C ALA A 222 -33.02 3.83 0.73
N TRP A 223 -33.64 3.00 -0.12
CA TRP A 223 -34.87 2.29 0.23
C TRP A 223 -34.65 1.33 1.40
N ILE A 224 -33.59 0.50 1.38
CA ILE A 224 -33.21 -0.38 2.50
C ILE A 224 -33.05 0.43 3.78
N ARG A 225 -32.32 1.54 3.72
CA ARG A 225 -32.06 2.41 4.88
C ARG A 225 -33.34 2.98 5.48
N ALA A 226 -34.35 3.27 4.67
CA ALA A 226 -35.61 3.85 5.11
C ALA A 226 -36.64 2.81 5.58
N ASN A 227 -36.66 1.61 4.97
CA ASN A 227 -37.79 0.68 5.10
C ASN A 227 -37.47 -0.64 5.82
N THR A 228 -36.21 -0.91 6.17
CA THR A 228 -35.83 -2.13 6.91
C THR A 228 -35.53 -1.85 8.38
N ASP A 229 -35.75 -2.84 9.25
CA ASP A 229 -35.42 -2.75 10.67
C ASP A 229 -33.91 -2.53 10.88
N ARG A 230 -33.54 -1.62 11.78
CA ARG A 230 -32.14 -1.35 12.16
C ARG A 230 -31.46 -2.55 12.82
N GLY A 231 -32.24 -3.40 13.51
CA GLY A 231 -31.74 -4.63 14.13
C GLY A 231 -31.59 -5.79 13.15
N GLY A 232 -32.22 -5.70 11.97
CA GLY A 232 -32.20 -6.74 10.95
C GLY A 232 -30.89 -6.80 10.18
N ALA A 233 -30.41 -8.02 9.96
CA ALA A 233 -29.33 -8.29 9.03
C ALA A 233 -29.88 -8.59 7.63
N VAL A 234 -29.09 -8.23 6.63
CA VAL A 234 -29.38 -8.40 5.20
C VAL A 234 -28.34 -9.36 4.62
N LEU A 235 -28.80 -10.39 3.93
CA LEU A 235 -27.94 -11.23 3.10
C LEU A 235 -27.79 -10.55 1.74
N ALA A 236 -26.57 -10.43 1.25
CA ALA A 236 -26.23 -9.86 -0.05
C ALA A 236 -25.00 -10.58 -0.59
N ASP A 237 -24.81 -10.56 -1.91
CA ASP A 237 -23.60 -11.10 -2.53
C ASP A 237 -22.34 -10.39 -1.99
N ARG A 238 -21.19 -11.06 -2.10
CA ARG A 238 -19.88 -10.53 -1.69
C ARG A 238 -19.59 -9.14 -2.28
N ASP A 239 -20.06 -8.87 -3.49
CA ASP A 239 -19.76 -7.62 -4.21
C ASP A 239 -20.64 -6.46 -3.72
N TYR A 240 -21.82 -6.73 -3.14
CA TYR A 240 -22.78 -5.72 -2.71
C TYR A 240 -22.96 -5.64 -1.18
N ALA A 241 -22.43 -6.61 -0.43
CA ALA A 241 -22.43 -6.60 1.03
C ALA A 241 -21.83 -5.32 1.63
N GLY A 242 -20.77 -4.79 1.01
CA GLY A 242 -20.18 -3.51 1.41
C GLY A 242 -21.14 -2.33 1.21
N ALA A 243 -21.87 -2.30 0.10
CA ALA A 243 -22.88 -1.27 -0.17
C ALA A 243 -24.04 -1.33 0.83
N VAL A 244 -24.50 -2.53 1.20
CA VAL A 244 -25.51 -2.71 2.26
C VAL A 244 -25.04 -2.16 3.60
N ALA A 245 -23.79 -2.45 3.97
CA ALA A 245 -23.20 -1.96 5.20
C ALA A 245 -23.05 -0.43 5.23
N VAL A 246 -22.48 0.14 4.17
CA VAL A 246 -22.10 1.55 4.11
C VAL A 246 -23.26 2.45 3.65
N LEU A 247 -23.87 2.15 2.51
CA LEU A 247 -24.96 2.93 1.92
C LEU A 247 -26.32 2.54 2.53
N GLY A 248 -26.60 1.26 2.69
CA GLY A 248 -27.83 0.80 3.34
C GLY A 248 -27.86 1.14 4.83
N GLY A 249 -26.70 1.26 5.48
CA GLY A 249 -26.60 1.44 6.92
C GLY A 249 -27.23 0.27 7.67
N ARG A 250 -27.05 -0.95 7.15
CA ARG A 250 -27.60 -2.20 7.71
C ARG A 250 -26.50 -3.22 7.88
N ARG A 251 -26.71 -4.17 8.79
CA ARG A 251 -25.74 -5.25 9.02
C ARG A 251 -25.82 -6.22 7.84
N ALA A 252 -24.72 -6.42 7.12
CA ALA A 252 -24.62 -7.51 6.17
C ALA A 252 -24.38 -8.85 6.91
N LEU A 253 -24.95 -9.95 6.42
CA LEU A 253 -24.68 -11.28 6.98
C LEU A 253 -23.19 -11.62 6.83
N ARG A 254 -22.62 -11.38 5.65
CA ARG A 254 -21.21 -11.59 5.33
C ARG A 254 -20.74 -10.46 4.43
N ALA A 255 -19.49 -10.06 4.59
CA ALA A 255 -18.83 -9.08 3.74
C ALA A 255 -17.34 -9.46 3.62
N PRO A 256 -17.02 -10.58 2.95
CA PRO A 256 -15.64 -11.11 2.91
C PRO A 256 -14.66 -10.11 2.28
N GLY A 257 -15.12 -9.24 1.38
CA GLY A 257 -14.32 -8.15 0.84
C GLY A 257 -13.98 -7.02 1.84
N LEU A 258 -14.61 -7.00 3.02
CA LEU A 258 -14.32 -6.05 4.10
C LEU A 258 -13.56 -6.72 5.25
N VAL A 259 -14.17 -7.72 5.89
CA VAL A 259 -13.61 -8.44 7.05
C VAL A 259 -14.20 -9.85 7.11
N GLU A 260 -13.32 -10.84 7.24
CA GLU A 260 -13.71 -12.21 7.62
C GLU A 260 -13.84 -12.33 9.14
N THR A 261 -14.95 -12.91 9.60
CA THR A 261 -15.21 -13.11 11.03
C THR A 261 -14.87 -14.54 11.45
N GLY A 262 -14.54 -14.74 12.72
CA GLY A 262 -14.20 -16.08 13.24
C GLY A 262 -15.32 -17.12 13.14
N ASP A 263 -16.55 -16.72 12.81
CA ASP A 263 -17.69 -17.59 12.56
C ASP A 263 -18.19 -17.58 11.11
N ASP A 264 -17.36 -17.15 10.14
CA ASP A 264 -17.75 -17.00 8.74
C ASP A 264 -18.29 -18.30 8.11
N GLU A 265 -17.68 -19.45 8.42
CA GLU A 265 -18.16 -20.77 8.00
C GLU A 265 -19.62 -21.06 8.40
N ARG A 266 -20.07 -20.58 9.57
CA ARG A 266 -21.47 -20.73 10.00
C ARG A 266 -22.39 -19.82 9.20
N ARG A 267 -21.94 -18.60 8.91
CA ARG A 267 -22.68 -17.62 8.11
C ARG A 267 -22.81 -18.09 6.66
N LEU A 268 -21.76 -18.69 6.10
CA LEU A 268 -21.77 -19.30 4.77
C LEU A 268 -22.77 -20.46 4.71
N ARG A 269 -22.82 -21.31 5.76
CA ARG A 269 -23.87 -22.35 5.85
C ARG A 269 -25.28 -21.77 5.89
N LEU A 270 -25.48 -20.66 6.62
CA LEU A 270 -26.78 -19.98 6.65
C LEU A 270 -27.14 -19.41 5.27
N GLU A 271 -26.21 -18.74 4.59
CA GLU A 271 -26.39 -18.23 3.23
C GLU A 271 -26.81 -19.34 2.26
N ARG A 272 -26.08 -20.46 2.22
CA ARG A 272 -26.42 -21.62 1.39
C ARG A 272 -27.82 -22.14 1.68
N ALA A 273 -28.18 -22.23 2.96
CA ALA A 273 -29.48 -22.73 3.36
C ALA A 273 -30.63 -21.76 3.01
N VAL A 274 -30.42 -20.45 3.13
CA VAL A 274 -31.35 -19.41 2.68
C VAL A 274 -31.54 -19.49 1.17
N MET A 275 -30.43 -19.55 0.41
CA MET A 275 -30.48 -19.66 -1.05
C MET A 275 -31.16 -20.94 -1.50
N ALA A 276 -30.97 -22.05 -0.79
CA ALA A 276 -31.66 -23.32 -1.04
C ALA A 276 -33.15 -23.31 -0.66
N GLY A 277 -33.70 -22.24 -0.07
CA GLY A 277 -35.10 -22.17 0.40
C GLY A 277 -35.37 -22.86 1.74
N HIS A 278 -34.33 -23.29 2.46
CA HIS A 278 -34.45 -24.05 3.71
C HIS A 278 -33.70 -23.37 4.87
N PRO A 279 -34.04 -22.12 5.22
CA PRO A 279 -33.27 -21.37 6.22
C PRO A 279 -33.49 -21.95 7.64
N PRO A 280 -32.42 -22.29 8.39
CA PRO A 280 -32.56 -22.84 9.74
C PRO A 280 -33.04 -21.74 10.71
N PRO A 281 -34.20 -21.89 11.37
CA PRO A 281 -34.79 -20.83 12.20
C PRO A 281 -33.85 -20.34 13.32
N ALA A 282 -33.09 -21.25 13.93
CA ALA A 282 -32.13 -20.93 14.98
C ALA A 282 -30.99 -20.02 14.48
N LEU A 283 -30.53 -20.21 13.23
CA LEU A 283 -29.48 -19.39 12.65
C LEU A 283 -30.01 -18.04 12.17
N LEU A 284 -31.22 -18.00 11.59
CA LEU A 284 -31.89 -16.75 11.26
C LEU A 284 -32.00 -15.85 12.50
N GLN A 285 -32.48 -16.40 13.62
CA GLN A 285 -32.62 -15.67 14.87
C GLN A 285 -31.27 -15.20 15.42
N ARG A 286 -30.28 -16.11 15.48
CA ARG A 286 -28.93 -15.80 16.01
C ARG A 286 -28.24 -14.65 15.28
N TYR A 287 -28.35 -14.63 13.95
CA TYR A 287 -27.75 -13.58 13.12
C TYR A 287 -28.70 -12.42 12.84
N SER A 288 -29.92 -12.48 13.35
CA SER A 288 -31.01 -11.53 13.08
C SER A 288 -31.24 -11.34 11.58
N LEU A 289 -31.00 -12.39 10.78
CA LEU A 289 -31.14 -12.34 9.33
C LEU A 289 -32.61 -12.26 8.96
N ARG A 290 -33.00 -11.17 8.31
CA ARG A 290 -34.39 -10.86 7.96
C ARG A 290 -34.60 -10.53 6.50
N TYR A 291 -33.56 -10.04 5.81
CA TYR A 291 -33.69 -9.54 4.46
C TYR A 291 -32.68 -10.21 3.52
N VAL A 292 -33.03 -10.29 2.25
CA VAL A 292 -32.13 -10.67 1.16
C VAL A 292 -32.13 -9.53 0.14
N PHE A 293 -30.96 -8.98 -0.16
CA PHE A 293 -30.74 -8.09 -1.28
C PHE A 293 -30.19 -8.91 -2.44
N LEU A 294 -30.79 -8.75 -3.62
CA LEU A 294 -30.43 -9.49 -4.82
C LEU A 294 -30.31 -8.54 -6.01
N ALA A 295 -29.12 -8.44 -6.58
CA ALA A 295 -28.86 -7.75 -7.84
C ALA A 295 -28.87 -8.74 -9.02
N PRO A 296 -29.01 -8.25 -10.27
CA PRO A 296 -29.05 -9.13 -11.44
C PRO A 296 -27.79 -10.00 -11.59
N GLY A 297 -27.98 -11.31 -11.74
CA GLY A 297 -26.89 -12.25 -12.00
C GLY A 297 -26.07 -12.67 -10.78
N GLU A 298 -26.46 -12.26 -9.57
CA GLU A 298 -25.87 -12.75 -8.32
C GLU A 298 -26.36 -14.16 -7.94
N PHE A 299 -25.59 -14.85 -7.09
CA PHE A 299 -25.94 -16.16 -6.52
C PHE A 299 -26.21 -17.26 -7.56
N ARG A 300 -25.63 -17.14 -8.76
CA ARG A 300 -25.73 -18.14 -9.84
C ARG A 300 -25.19 -19.51 -9.44
N GLU A 301 -24.18 -19.54 -8.58
CA GLU A 301 -23.64 -20.77 -7.99
C GLU A 301 -24.66 -21.56 -7.16
N TYR A 302 -25.75 -20.90 -6.73
CA TYR A 302 -26.87 -21.52 -6.03
C TYR A 302 -28.06 -21.79 -6.96
N GLY A 303 -27.90 -21.62 -8.27
CA GLY A 303 -28.95 -21.78 -9.28
C GLY A 303 -30.01 -20.68 -9.24
N ILE A 304 -29.62 -19.47 -8.84
CA ILE A 304 -30.43 -18.26 -8.96
C ILE A 304 -29.91 -17.51 -10.18
N GLU A 305 -30.57 -17.69 -11.32
CA GLU A 305 -30.25 -16.95 -12.56
C GLU A 305 -31.02 -15.64 -12.60
N GLU A 306 -32.26 -15.67 -12.13
CA GLU A 306 -33.16 -14.52 -12.04
C GLU A 306 -33.78 -14.41 -10.64
N PRO A 307 -34.20 -13.20 -10.21
CA PRO A 307 -34.82 -13.04 -8.90
C PRO A 307 -36.08 -13.88 -8.66
N ALA A 308 -36.83 -14.19 -9.73
CA ALA A 308 -37.99 -15.07 -9.67
C ALA A 308 -37.63 -16.49 -9.20
N ASP A 309 -36.38 -16.93 -9.34
CA ASP A 309 -35.92 -18.24 -8.90
C ASP A 309 -35.95 -18.36 -7.38
N LEU A 310 -35.65 -17.27 -6.67
CA LEU A 310 -35.72 -17.22 -5.22
C LEU A 310 -37.18 -17.22 -4.75
N GLU A 311 -38.06 -16.50 -5.45
CA GLU A 311 -39.50 -16.48 -5.17
C GLU A 311 -40.12 -17.87 -5.33
N ARG A 312 -39.73 -18.61 -6.38
CA ARG A 312 -40.18 -19.99 -6.62
C ARG A 312 -39.76 -20.98 -5.52
N ARG A 313 -38.68 -20.70 -4.80
CA ARG A 313 -38.23 -21.52 -3.66
C ARG A 313 -39.08 -21.29 -2.40
N GLY A 314 -39.87 -20.21 -2.36
CA GLY A 314 -40.74 -19.88 -1.25
C GLY A 314 -40.00 -19.31 -0.03
N GLY A 315 -40.74 -18.98 1.02
CA GLY A 315 -40.17 -18.46 2.28
C GLY A 315 -39.63 -17.02 2.19
N VAL A 316 -39.89 -16.33 1.09
CA VAL A 316 -39.53 -14.92 0.88
C VAL A 316 -40.74 -14.09 0.45
N ARG A 317 -40.74 -12.81 0.79
CA ARG A 317 -41.70 -11.80 0.35
C ARG A 317 -40.97 -10.64 -0.31
N LEU A 318 -41.30 -10.32 -1.56
CA LEU A 318 -40.74 -9.15 -2.24
C LEU A 318 -41.21 -7.87 -1.55
N LEU A 319 -40.28 -7.01 -1.15
CA LEU A 319 -40.58 -5.70 -0.57
C LEU A 319 -40.26 -4.54 -1.52
N TYR A 320 -39.25 -4.72 -2.38
CA TYR A 320 -38.80 -3.68 -3.29
C TYR A 320 -38.23 -4.30 -4.55
N ALA A 321 -38.51 -3.67 -5.69
CA ALA A 321 -37.89 -3.94 -6.97
C ALA A 321 -37.67 -2.62 -7.72
N ASN A 322 -36.56 -2.51 -8.46
CA ASN A 322 -36.31 -1.36 -9.33
C ASN A 322 -36.18 -1.77 -10.79
N ALA A 323 -36.21 -0.79 -11.70
CA ALA A 323 -36.14 -1.01 -13.15
C ALA A 323 -34.79 -1.60 -13.64
N LYS A 324 -33.78 -1.70 -12.77
CA LYS A 324 -32.50 -2.35 -13.06
C LYS A 324 -32.43 -3.77 -12.49
N GLY A 325 -33.54 -4.32 -11.98
CA GLY A 325 -33.63 -5.70 -11.49
C GLY A 325 -32.99 -5.92 -10.11
N MET A 326 -32.78 -4.87 -9.31
CA MET A 326 -32.36 -5.03 -7.92
C MET A 326 -33.58 -5.20 -7.03
N HIS A 327 -33.62 -6.31 -6.29
CA HIS A 327 -34.74 -6.69 -5.45
C HIS A 327 -34.33 -6.77 -3.98
N VAL A 328 -35.28 -6.47 -3.10
CA VAL A 328 -35.15 -6.70 -1.66
C VAL A 328 -36.30 -7.59 -1.22
N TYR A 329 -35.95 -8.71 -0.61
CA TYR A 329 -36.88 -9.68 -0.07
C TYR A 329 -36.82 -9.68 1.46
N GLU A 330 -37.94 -9.98 2.10
CA GLU A 330 -38.04 -10.33 3.50
C GLU A 330 -38.18 -11.84 3.64
N LEU A 331 -37.46 -12.43 4.60
CA LEU A 331 -37.56 -13.83 4.94
C LEU A 331 -38.77 -14.06 5.85
N LEU A 332 -39.66 -14.95 5.43
CA LEU A 332 -40.84 -15.33 6.18
C LEU A 332 -40.48 -16.42 7.20
N ALA A 333 -40.79 -16.18 8.48
CA ALA A 333 -40.40 -17.06 9.59
C ALA A 333 -40.99 -18.48 9.53
N ASP A 334 -42.00 -18.73 8.69
CA ASP A 334 -42.83 -19.93 8.70
C ASP A 334 -42.87 -20.72 7.36
N GLY A 335 -42.09 -20.34 6.35
CA GLY A 335 -42.10 -21.05 5.05
C GLY A 335 -43.44 -21.04 4.29
N ARG A 336 -44.46 -20.34 4.78
CA ARG A 336 -45.75 -20.18 4.08
C ARG A 336 -45.62 -19.05 3.08
N SER A 337 -45.61 -19.37 1.79
CA SER A 337 -45.83 -18.37 0.75
C SER A 337 -47.29 -17.94 0.80
N GLU A 338 -47.57 -16.69 1.12
CA GLU A 338 -48.85 -16.10 0.76
C GLU A 338 -48.86 -15.92 -0.76
N SER A 339 -49.55 -16.82 -1.45
CA SER A 339 -49.90 -16.70 -2.87
C SER A 339 -50.70 -15.40 -3.06
N PHE A 340 -50.07 -14.38 -3.63
CA PHE A 340 -50.77 -13.19 -4.11
C PHE A 340 -51.71 -13.58 -5.26
N LYS A 341 -52.98 -13.21 -5.14
CA LYS A 341 -53.93 -13.07 -6.24
C LYS A 341 -53.87 -11.65 -6.77
#